data_AF-A0AAD6HQP0-F1
#
_entry.id   AF-A0AAD6HQP0-F1
#
_cell.length_a   1.000
_cell.length_b   1.000
_cell.length_c   1.000
_cell.angle_alpha   90.00
_cell.angle_beta   90.00
_cell.angle_gamma   90.00
#
_symmetry.space_group_name_H-M   'P 1'
#
loop_
_entity.id
_entity.type
_entity.pdbx_description
1 polymer ?
#
loop_
_entity_poly.entity_id
_entity_poly.type
_entity_poly.pdbx_seq_one_letter_code
_entity_poly.pdbx_strand_id
1 'polypeptide(L)' 'MKKHNPQTPILMRDASGTVPRVFARYEFGKEVQEGLSGLSDAQIEERITNLVKQTS' A
#
# COMPACT_ATOMS: atom_id res chain seq x y z
N MET A 1 -1.27 -6.06 8.86
CA MET A 1 -2.24 -5.27 8.06
C MET A 1 -3.68 -5.78 8.13
N LYS A 2 -4.09 -6.83 7.41
CA LYS A 2 -5.51 -7.26 7.29
C LYS A 2 -6.18 -7.66 8.62
N LYS A 3 -5.41 -8.24 9.54
CA LYS A 3 -5.88 -8.56 10.91
C LYS A 3 -6.29 -7.30 11.69
N HIS A 4 -5.59 -6.19 11.49
CA HIS A 4 -5.84 -4.92 12.18
C HIS A 4 -6.86 -4.04 11.43
N ASN A 5 -6.95 -4.19 10.11
CA ASN A 5 -7.86 -3.45 9.24
C ASN A 5 -8.73 -4.41 8.41
N PRO A 6 -9.67 -5.15 9.03
CA PRO A 6 -10.41 -6.22 8.36
C PRO A 6 -11.31 -5.69 7.23
N GLN A 7 -11.82 -4.47 7.35
CA GLN A 7 -12.72 -3.85 6.38
C GLN A 7 -11.97 -3.26 5.16
N THR A 8 -10.66 -3.02 5.24
CA THR A 8 -9.90 -2.45 4.13
C THR A 8 -9.74 -3.48 3.01
N PRO A 9 -10.27 -3.22 1.79
CA PRO A 9 -10.04 -4.09 0.65
C PRO A 9 -8.57 -4.06 0.25
N ILE A 10 -8.01 -5.23 -0.08
CA ILE A 10 -6.63 -5.35 -0.56
C ILE A 10 -6.67 -6.13 -1.85
N LEU A 11 -6.09 -5.55 -2.91
CA LEU A 11 -5.95 -6.18 -4.22
C LEU A 11 -4.46 -6.34 -4.51
N MET A 12 -4.01 -7.58 -4.76
CA MET A 12 -2.66 -7.86 -5.24
C MET A 12 -2.73 -8.28 -6.71
N ARG A 13 -1.87 -7.71 -7.54
CA ARG A 13 -1.76 -8.04 -8.97
C ARG A 13 -0.31 -8.36 -9.27
N ASP A 14 -0.10 -9.56 -9.81
CA ASP A 14 1.21 -9.99 -10.29
C ASP A 14 1.29 -9.79 -11.81
N ALA A 15 2.43 -9.29 -12.29
CA ALA A 15 2.71 -9.07 -13.70
C ALA A 15 4.23 -9.09 -13.94
N SER A 16 4.66 -9.65 -15.06
CA SER A 16 6.07 -9.62 -15.45
C SER A 16 6.46 -8.25 -16.01
N GLY A 17 7.68 -7.81 -15.70
CA GLY A 17 8.23 -6.52 -16.18
C GLY A 17 7.66 -5.28 -15.49
N THR A 18 6.78 -5.43 -14.49
CA THR A 18 6.31 -4.28 -13.69
C THR A 18 7.18 -4.06 -12.47
N VAL A 19 7.41 -2.78 -12.17
CA VAL A 19 8.08 -2.35 -10.94
C VAL A 19 7.09 -2.49 -9.79
N PRO A 20 7.51 -3.03 -8.62
CA PRO A 20 6.64 -3.17 -7.46
C PRO A 20 6.24 -1.80 -6.93
N ARG A 21 4.93 -1.59 -6.76
CA ARG A 21 4.33 -0.34 -6.31
C ARG A 21 3.04 -0.62 -5.55
N VAL A 22 2.68 0.29 -4.65
CA VAL A 22 1.43 0.26 -3.91
C VAL A 22 0.61 1.49 -4.23
N PHE A 23 -0.71 1.31 -4.24
CA PHE A 23 -1.69 2.36 -4.40
C PHE A 23 -2.60 2.36 -3.18
N ALA A 24 -2.72 3.52 -2.53
CA ALA A 24 -3.68 3.75 -1.47
C ALA A 24 -4.74 4.72 -1.98
N ARG A 25 -6.00 4.27 -1.97
CA ARG A 25 -7.16 5.09 -2.34
C ARG A 25 -7.96 5.41 -1.10
N TYR A 26 -8.18 6.69 -0.89
CA TYR A 26 -8.93 7.25 0.23
C TYR A 26 -10.30 7.77 -0.23
N GLU A 27 -11.06 8.30 0.71
CA GLU A 27 -12.34 8.95 0.42
C GLU A 27 -12.17 10.14 -0.54
N PHE A 28 -13.29 10.55 -1.15
CA PHE A 28 -13.34 11.65 -2.12
C PHE A 28 -12.42 11.46 -3.33
N GLY A 29 -12.08 10.21 -3.66
CA GLY A 29 -11.28 9.87 -4.84
C GLY A 29 -9.80 10.26 -4.74
N LYS A 30 -9.28 10.54 -3.53
CA LYS A 30 -7.85 10.83 -3.33
C LYS A 30 -7.03 9.54 -3.47
N GLU A 31 -6.00 9.54 -4.30
CA GLU A 31 -5.12 8.39 -4.50
C GLU A 31 -3.66 8.79 -4.31
N VAL A 32 -2.90 7.94 -3.61
CA VAL A 32 -1.46 8.07 -3.41
C VAL A 32 -0.76 6.82 -3.94
N GLN A 33 0.39 7.03 -4.58
CA GLN A 33 1.21 5.98 -5.15
C GLN A 33 2.62 6.03 -4.55
N GLU A 34 3.10 4.86 -4.13
CA GLU A 34 4.46 4.68 -3.59
C GLU A 34 5.16 3.54 -4.33
N GLY A 35 6.44 3.74 -4.67
CA GLY A 35 7.29 2.70 -5.24
C GLY A 35 7.92 1.85 -4.14
N LEU A 36 8.02 0.53 -4.37
CA LEU A 36 8.56 -0.43 -3.40
C LEU A 36 9.89 -1.05 -3.83
N SER A 37 10.54 -0.51 -4.86
CA SER A 37 11.78 -1.06 -5.39
C SER A 37 12.97 -0.80 -4.47
N GLY A 38 13.78 -1.84 -4.24
CA GLY A 38 15.00 -1.74 -3.43
C GLY A 38 14.74 -1.53 -1.94
N LEU A 39 13.50 -1.68 -1.48
CA LEU A 39 13.15 -1.60 -0.06
C LEU A 39 13.23 -2.99 0.59
N SER A 40 13.63 -3.03 1.85
CA SER A 40 13.50 -4.23 2.66
C SER A 40 12.06 -4.44 3.15
N ASP A 41 11.75 -5.66 3.58
CA ASP A 41 10.43 -6.03 4.11
C ASP A 41 9.97 -5.08 5.23
N ALA A 42 10.90 -4.70 6.13
CA ALA A 42 10.62 -3.77 7.22
C ALA A 42 10.27 -2.36 6.72
N GLN A 43 10.99 -1.87 5.70
CA GLN A 43 10.71 -0.57 5.09
C GLN A 43 9.38 -0.57 4.33
N ILE A 44 9.03 -1.69 3.69
CA ILE A 44 7.75 -1.87 3.02
C ILE A 44 6.61 -1.83 4.05
N GLU A 45 6.75 -2.56 5.15
CA GLU A 45 5.74 -2.57 6.23
C GLU A 45 5.54 -1.16 6.83
N GLU A 46 6.62 -0.42 7.05
CA GLU A 46 6.57 0.95 7.52
C GLU A 46 5.82 1.87 6.55
N ARG A 47 6.16 1.83 5.25
CA ARG A 47 5.48 2.64 4.23
C ARG A 47 3.99 2.34 4.15
N ILE A 48 3.60 1.06 4.13
CA ILE A 48 2.19 0.67 4.07
C ILE A 48 1.46 1.12 5.36
N THR A 49 2.12 1.01 6.52
CA THR A 49 1.56 1.49 7.80
C THR A 49 1.32 2.99 7.77
N ASN A 50 2.23 3.78 7.20
CA ASN A 50 2.07 5.23 7.06
C ASN A 50 0.91 5.58 6.12
N LEU A 51 0.77 4.88 5.00
CA LEU A 51 -0.37 5.07 4.09
C LEU A 51 -1.72 4.81 4.78
N VAL A 52 -1.82 3.78 5.62
CA VAL A 52 -3.07 3.52 6.36
C VAL A 52 -3.37 4.62 7.38
N LYS A 53 -2.34 5.13 8.08
CA LYS A 53 -2.50 6.20 9.08
C LYS A 53 -2.87 7.56 8.48
N GLN A 54 -2.54 7.83 7.21
CA GLN A 54 -2.89 9.10 6.53
C GLN A 54 -4.40 9.34 6.36
N THR A 55 -5.25 8.34 6.65
CA THR A 55 -6.72 8.42 6.52
C THR A 55 -7.43 8.80 7.82
N SER A 56 -6.70 9.14 8.89
CA SER A 56 -7.30 9.56 10.17
C SER A 56 -7.59 11.05 10.22
#